data_AF-A0A8T3ZCZ5-F1
#
_entry.id   AF-A0A8T3ZCZ5-F1
#
_cell.length_a   1.000
_cell.length_b   1.000
_cell.length_c   1.000
_cell.angle_alpha   90.00
_cell.angle_beta   90.00
_cell.angle_gamma   90.00
#
_symmetry.space_group_name_H-M   'P 1'
#
loop_
_entity.id
_entity.type
_entity.pdbx_description
1 polymer ?
#
loop_
_entity_poly.entity_id
_entity_poly.type
_entity_poly.pdbx_seq_one_letter_code
_entity_poly.pdbx_strand_id
1 'polypeptide(L)'
;MAFDIEGTGSIILLLATVVFAVLAIELRDMVRSSICLGIGSGILAGVFFVLGAPIAAVFELSVCAGLVTVLLLSAIGMLDMKEEIL
;
A
#
# COMPACT_ATOMS: atom_id res chain seq x y z
N MET A 1 -23.15 23.74 7.61
CA MET A 1 -23.70 22.44 7.12
C MET A 1 -23.17 22.05 5.73
N ALA A 2 -21.97 22.49 5.34
CA ALA A 2 -21.37 22.15 4.03
C ALA A 2 -19.98 21.48 4.18
N PHE A 3 -19.74 20.82 5.31
CA PHE A 3 -18.47 20.16 5.66
C PHE A 3 -18.58 18.61 5.65
N ASP A 4 -19.73 18.04 5.30
CA ASP A 4 -20.06 16.63 5.61
C ASP A 4 -19.85 15.65 4.44
N ILE A 5 -19.56 16.14 3.23
CA ILE A 5 -19.43 15.28 2.03
C ILE A 5 -17.96 15.06 1.61
N GLU A 6 -17.02 15.94 1.99
CA GLU A 6 -15.58 15.73 1.76
C GLU A 6 -14.93 14.84 2.84
N GLY A 7 -15.34 14.98 4.11
CA GLY A 7 -14.78 14.19 5.21
C GLY A 7 -15.13 12.70 5.15
N THR A 8 -16.35 12.36 4.73
CA THR A 8 -16.82 10.97 4.67
C THR A 8 -16.06 10.14 3.64
N GLY A 9 -15.69 10.73 2.49
CA GLY A 9 -14.92 10.05 1.44
C GLY A 9 -13.51 9.66 1.91
N SER A 10 -12.81 10.59 2.57
CA SER A 10 -11.47 10.34 3.12
C SER A 10 -11.46 9.27 4.20
N ILE A 11 -12.50 9.23 5.06
CA ILE A 11 -12.63 8.21 6.12
C ILE A 11 -12.76 6.81 5.52
N ILE A 12 -13.51 6.67 4.42
CA ILE A 12 -13.68 5.37 3.73
C ILE A 12 -12.35 4.91 3.14
N LEU A 13 -11.59 5.80 2.48
CA LEU A 13 -10.27 5.44 1.96
C LEU A 13 -9.29 5.07 3.08
N LEU A 14 -9.30 5.79 4.20
CA LEU A 14 -8.46 5.47 5.36
C LEU A 14 -8.81 4.11 5.96
N LEU A 15 -10.10 3.80 6.11
CA LEU A 15 -10.56 2.47 6.52
C LEU A 15 -10.10 1.39 5.54
N ALA A 16 -10.20 1.64 4.23
CA ALA A 16 -9.72 0.72 3.22
C ALA A 16 -8.20 0.50 3.34
N THR A 17 -7.40 1.54 3.55
CA THR A 17 -5.95 1.42 3.80
C THR A 17 -5.66 0.54 5.03
N VAL A 18 -6.38 0.75 6.14
CA VAL A 18 -6.21 -0.07 7.35
C VAL A 18 -6.58 -1.53 7.09
N VAL A 19 -7.67 -1.80 6.36
CA VAL A 19 -8.07 -3.16 5.99
C VAL A 19 -6.99 -3.83 5.14
N PHE A 20 -6.44 -3.15 4.13
CA PHE A 20 -5.35 -3.68 3.31
C PHE A 20 -4.06 -3.92 4.13
N ALA A 21 -3.76 -3.05 5.10
CA ALA A 21 -2.61 -3.23 5.99
C ALA A 21 -2.78 -4.47 6.89
N VAL A 22 -3.97 -4.68 7.44
CA VAL A 22 -4.28 -5.89 8.24
C VAL A 22 -4.23 -7.13 7.36
N LEU A 23 -4.81 -7.09 6.16
CA LEU A 23 -4.74 -8.19 5.19
C LEU A 23 -3.29 -8.52 4.80
N ALA A 24 -2.42 -7.51 4.64
CA ALA A 24 -1.01 -7.72 4.36
C ALA A 24 -0.32 -8.52 5.49
N ILE A 25 -0.71 -8.33 6.76
CA ILE A 25 -0.15 -9.04 7.91
C ILE A 25 -0.70 -10.47 8.03
N GLU A 26 -1.98 -10.68 7.73
CA GLU A 26 -2.66 -11.98 7.86
C GLU A 26 -2.28 -12.98 6.75
N LEU A 27 -1.82 -12.50 5.59
CA LEU A 27 -1.44 -13.35 4.46
C LEU A 27 -0.16 -14.14 4.74
N ARG A 28 -0.27 -15.48 4.77
CA ARG A 28 0.87 -16.40 4.95
C ARG A 28 1.85 -16.42 3.77
N ASP A 29 1.40 -15.98 2.60
CA ASP A 29 2.18 -15.92 1.38
C ASP A 29 2.84 -14.54 1.26
N MET A 30 4.17 -14.50 1.28
CA MET A 30 4.97 -13.27 1.28
C MET A 30 4.74 -12.43 0.02
N VAL A 31 4.54 -13.06 -1.13
CA VAL A 31 4.27 -12.36 -2.41
C VAL A 31 2.92 -11.68 -2.33
N ARG A 32 1.88 -12.40 -1.90
CA ARG A 32 0.52 -11.84 -1.74
C ARG A 32 0.49 -10.75 -0.67
N SER A 33 1.20 -10.93 0.44
CA SER A 33 1.35 -9.94 1.51
C SER A 33 1.94 -8.63 0.99
N SER A 34 3.05 -8.71 0.24
CA SER A 34 3.70 -7.54 -0.36
C SER A 34 2.81 -6.81 -1.38
N ILE A 35 2.09 -7.54 -2.22
CA ILE A 35 1.12 -6.95 -3.16
C ILE A 35 -0.01 -6.24 -2.41
N CYS A 36 -0.54 -6.85 -1.33
CA CYS A 36 -1.58 -6.25 -0.50
C CYS A 36 -1.10 -4.94 0.14
N LEU A 37 0.13 -4.93 0.65
CA LEU A 37 0.78 -3.74 1.21
C LEU A 37 0.93 -2.64 0.15
N GLY A 38 1.38 -2.98 -1.07
CA GLY A 38 1.51 -2.04 -2.18
C GLY A 38 0.18 -1.42 -2.61
N ILE A 39 -0.90 -2.21 -2.68
CA ILE A 39 -2.25 -1.70 -2.96
C ILE A 39 -2.72 -0.76 -1.84
N GLY A 40 -2.51 -1.14 -0.57
CA GLY A 40 -2.85 -0.31 0.59
C GLY A 40 -2.12 1.04 0.57
N SER A 41 -0.83 1.05 0.25
CA SER A 41 -0.03 2.27 0.08
C SER A 41 -0.49 3.10 -1.13
N GLY A 42 -0.90 2.47 -2.23
CA GLY A 42 -1.50 3.17 -3.38
C GLY A 42 -2.81 3.90 -3.04
N ILE A 43 -3.67 3.27 -2.23
CA ILE A 43 -4.89 3.91 -1.71
C ILE A 43 -4.53 5.10 -0.80
N LEU A 44 -3.49 4.95 0.04
CA LEU A 44 -3.01 6.01 0.92
C LEU A 44 -2.47 7.22 0.14
N ALA A 45 -1.81 7.01 -1.00
CA ALA A 45 -1.44 8.10 -1.91
C ALA A 45 -2.68 8.88 -2.41
N GLY A 46 -3.77 8.17 -2.71
CA GLY A 46 -5.08 8.78 -3.01
C GLY A 46 -5.60 9.66 -1.88
N VAL A 47 -5.43 9.23 -0.62
CA VAL A 47 -5.78 10.03 0.57
C VAL A 47 -4.96 11.31 0.62
N PHE A 48 -3.65 11.26 0.37
CA PHE A 48 -2.80 12.46 0.33
C PHE A 48 -3.21 13.45 -0.77
N PHE A 49 -3.72 12.98 -1.91
CA PHE A 49 -4.30 13.86 -2.93
C PHE A 49 -5.54 14.60 -2.42
N VAL A 50 -6.46 13.89 -1.76
CA VAL A 50 -7.70 14.49 -1.21
C VAL A 50 -7.40 15.47 -0.08
N LEU A 51 -6.36 15.21 0.72
CA LEU A 51 -5.92 16.10 1.81
C LEU A 51 -5.14 17.34 1.32
N GLY A 52 -5.01 17.56 0.01
CA GLY A 52 -4.32 18.72 -0.54
C GLY A 52 -2.79 18.63 -0.50
N ALA A 53 -2.22 17.43 -0.36
CA ALA A 53 -0.79 17.16 -0.34
C ALA A 53 -0.30 16.41 -1.60
N PRO A 54 -0.39 17.01 -2.81
CA PRO A 54 -0.12 16.31 -4.07
C PRO A 54 1.34 15.88 -4.22
N ILE A 55 2.30 16.64 -3.69
CA ILE A 55 3.72 16.25 -3.73
C ILE A 55 3.94 14.99 -2.89
N ALA A 56 3.40 14.94 -1.67
CA ALA A 56 3.48 13.76 -0.82
C ALA A 56 2.77 12.55 -1.45
N ALA A 57 1.64 12.78 -2.11
CA ALA A 57 0.89 11.74 -2.82
C ALA A 57 1.70 11.09 -3.95
N VAL A 58 2.39 11.88 -4.77
CA VAL A 58 3.23 11.36 -5.85
C VAL A 58 4.44 10.61 -5.30
N PHE A 59 5.06 11.10 -4.21
CA PHE A 59 6.15 10.40 -3.54
C PHE A 59 5.70 9.07 -2.93
N GLU A 60 4.55 9.04 -2.26
CA GLU A 60 3.97 7.81 -1.70
C GLU A 60 3.65 6.80 -2.81
N LEU A 61 3.00 7.23 -3.90
CA LEU A 61 2.62 6.37 -5.02
C LEU A 61 3.85 5.78 -5.74
N SER A 62 4.89 6.59 -5.95
CA SER A 62 6.08 6.18 -6.68
C SER A 62 7.04 5.36 -5.81
N VAL A 63 7.38 5.86 -4.62
CA VAL A 63 8.41 5.25 -3.78
C VAL A 63 7.82 4.13 -2.95
N CYS A 64 6.74 4.38 -2.22
CA CYS A 64 6.17 3.40 -1.28
C CYS A 64 5.33 2.35 -2.02
N ALA A 65 4.33 2.77 -2.78
CA ALA A 65 3.47 1.82 -3.52
C ALA A 65 4.20 1.16 -4.71
N GLY A 66 5.08 1.91 -5.40
CA GLY A 66 5.87 1.40 -6.53
C GLY A 66 7.16 0.69 -6.11
N LEU A 67 8.20 1.47 -5.76
CA LEU A 67 9.56 0.98 -5.55
C LEU A 67 9.65 -0.03 -4.39
N VAL A 68 9.11 0.27 -3.20
CA VAL A 68 9.20 -0.64 -2.05
C VAL A 68 8.52 -1.98 -2.34
N THR A 69 7.34 -1.97 -2.98
CA THR A 69 6.64 -3.21 -3.38
C THR A 69 7.49 -4.05 -4.32
N VAL A 70 8.07 -3.46 -5.37
CA VAL A 70 8.93 -4.18 -6.34
C VAL A 70 10.20 -4.70 -5.66
N LEU A 71 10.81 -3.92 -4.77
CA LEU A 71 11.99 -4.35 -4.01
C LEU A 71 11.66 -5.55 -3.12
N LEU A 72 10.51 -5.53 -2.43
CA LEU A 72 10.05 -6.67 -1.62
C LEU A 72 9.81 -7.90 -2.49
N LEU A 73 9.10 -7.77 -3.62
CA LEU A 73 8.91 -8.90 -4.54
C LEU A 73 10.24 -9.46 -5.06
N SER A 74 11.19 -8.60 -5.41
CA SER A 74 12.51 -9.04 -5.86
C SER A 74 13.28 -9.77 -4.77
N ALA A 75 13.23 -9.29 -3.52
CA ALA A 75 13.88 -9.95 -2.39
C ALA A 75 13.24 -11.31 -2.08
N ILE A 76 11.91 -11.40 -2.13
CA ILE A 76 11.17 -12.66 -1.94
C ILE A 76 11.57 -13.67 -3.02
N GLY A 77 11.61 -13.24 -4.29
CA GLY A 77 12.04 -14.12 -5.39
C GLY A 77 13.49 -14.61 -5.24
N MET A 78 14.40 -13.76 -4.73
CA MET A 78 15.78 -14.18 -4.44
C MET A 78 15.87 -15.18 -3.29
N LEU A 79 14.98 -15.08 -2.29
CA LEU A 79 14.94 -15.99 -1.16
C LEU A 79 14.40 -17.36 -1.55
N ASP A 80 13.36 -17.39 -2.40
CA ASP A 80 12.74 -18.60 -2.93
C ASP A 80 13.75 -19.44 -3.73
N MET A 81 14.53 -18.79 -4.62
CA MET A 81 15.61 -19.45 -5.37
C MET A 81 16.70 -20.05 -4.48
N LYS A 82 16.95 -19.47 -3.30
CA LYS A 82 17.99 -19.96 -2.38
C LYS A 82 17.58 -21.27 -1.70
N GLU A 83 16.30 -21.47 -1.43
CA GLU A 83 15.80 -22.73 -0.86
C GLU A 83 15.89 -23.89 -1.86
N GLU A 84 15.73 -23.65 -3.17
CA GLU A 84 15.87 -24.72 -4.19
C GLU A 84 17.30 -25.26 -4.36
N ILE A 85 18.32 -24.53 -3.88
CA ILE A 85 19.74 -24.88 -4.07
C ILE A 85 20.31 -25.65 -2.87
N LEU A 86 19.59 -25.71 -1.73
CA LEU A 86 20.01 -26.37 -0.49
C LEU A 86 19.33 -27.73 -0.30
#